data_AF-A0A1Y3EN10-F1
#
_entry.id   AF-A0A1Y3EN10-F1
#
_cell.length_a   1.000
_cell.length_b   1.000
_cell.length_c   1.000
_cell.angle_alpha   90.00
_cell.angle_beta   90.00
_cell.angle_gamma   90.00
#
_symmetry.space_group_name_H-M   'P 1'
#
loop_
_entity.id
_entity.type
_entity.pdbx_description
1 polymer ?
#
loop_
_entity_poly.entity_id
_entity_poly.type
_entity_poly.pdbx_seq_one_letter_code
_entity_poly.pdbx_strand_id
1 'polypeptide(L)'
;MQSMLSSSDFKELSFENEDPVAAEVLFFAFSVHQPSISLFNNYSTMYNAIWSADGTPKTVANFGIQLQNSILRLPLVNGLILTAVCSIFLWLDVSGSVYISMWYLNADANMNAVVSVYVDTSFSLHLPKSQRTIWLSDAELFVDVNVNSFGTVDFSSLPFRTCLQLNSSPFSVRKSLTVIAPNVTSSKQPFVTSKHVDGYCYLLNKRIIHDCNELHGGDT
;
A
#
# COMPACT_ATOMS: atom_id res chain seq x y z
N MET A 1 -23.93 -27.37 -20.74
CA MET A 1 -23.02 -26.66 -19.83
C MET A 1 -23.41 -25.19 -19.86
N GLN A 2 -24.62 -24.84 -19.41
CA GLN A 2 -25.01 -24.63 -18.00
C GLN A 2 -24.15 -23.56 -17.33
N SER A 3 -24.81 -22.42 -17.10
CA SER A 3 -24.34 -21.24 -16.40
C SER A 3 -23.63 -21.64 -15.10
N MET A 4 -22.49 -20.99 -14.82
CA MET A 4 -21.62 -21.29 -13.68
C MET A 4 -22.31 -21.17 -12.32
N LEU A 5 -23.53 -20.67 -12.26
CA LEU A 5 -24.53 -20.88 -11.22
C LEU A 5 -25.88 -21.06 -11.91
N SER A 6 -26.78 -21.92 -11.40
CA SER A 6 -28.10 -22.13 -11.99
C SER A 6 -28.81 -20.78 -12.19
N SER A 7 -29.11 -20.43 -13.44
CA SER A 7 -29.85 -19.22 -13.83
C SER A 7 -31.21 -19.08 -13.14
N SER A 8 -31.71 -20.11 -12.45
CA SER A 8 -32.95 -20.06 -11.68
C SER A 8 -32.90 -19.13 -10.48
N ASP A 9 -31.73 -18.97 -9.85
CA ASP A 9 -31.63 -18.26 -8.55
C ASP A 9 -31.29 -16.78 -8.73
N PHE A 10 -30.92 -16.36 -9.94
CA PHE A 10 -30.68 -14.95 -10.31
C PHE A 10 -31.91 -14.28 -10.94
N LYS A 11 -33.01 -15.03 -11.14
CA LYS A 11 -34.17 -14.57 -11.91
C LYS A 11 -34.99 -13.48 -11.22
N GLU A 12 -34.70 -13.15 -9.97
CA GLU A 12 -35.29 -12.00 -9.27
C GLU A 12 -34.56 -10.67 -9.51
N LEU A 13 -33.45 -10.64 -10.27
CA LEU A 13 -32.68 -9.41 -10.53
C LEU A 13 -32.56 -9.00 -12.00
N SER A 14 -33.15 -9.72 -12.95
CA SER A 14 -32.90 -9.48 -14.37
C SER A 14 -34.13 -9.01 -15.13
N PHE A 15 -34.37 -7.70 -15.17
CA PHE A 15 -34.96 -7.02 -16.34
C PHE A 15 -34.59 -5.52 -16.30
N GLU A 16 -33.35 -5.18 -16.65
CA GLU A 16 -33.04 -4.01 -17.50
C GLU A 16 -31.54 -4.00 -17.85
N ASN A 17 -31.24 -4.05 -19.15
CA ASN A 17 -29.90 -4.04 -19.78
C ASN A 17 -28.94 -5.17 -19.39
N GLU A 18 -28.63 -6.02 -20.37
CA GLU A 18 -27.58 -7.03 -20.31
C GLU A 18 -26.22 -6.32 -20.38
N ASP A 19 -25.79 -5.77 -19.25
CA ASP A 19 -24.49 -5.11 -19.14
C ASP A 19 -23.39 -6.11 -19.54
N PRO A 20 -22.46 -5.73 -20.43
CA PRO A 20 -21.39 -6.62 -20.83
C PRO A 20 -20.55 -6.98 -19.61
N VAL A 21 -20.28 -8.27 -19.44
CA VAL A 21 -19.45 -8.79 -18.34
C VAL A 21 -18.06 -8.18 -18.42
N ALA A 22 -17.80 -7.21 -17.55
CA ALA A 22 -16.57 -6.46 -17.47
C ALA A 22 -16.18 -6.23 -16.01
N ALA A 23 -14.88 -6.30 -15.74
CA ALA A 23 -14.32 -5.91 -14.45
C ALA A 23 -13.09 -5.04 -14.70
N GLU A 24 -13.06 -3.90 -14.01
CA GLU A 24 -11.98 -2.94 -14.08
C GLU A 24 -11.47 -2.64 -12.68
N VAL A 25 -10.15 -2.46 -12.57
CA VAL A 25 -9.49 -2.00 -11.36
C VAL A 25 -9.09 -0.55 -11.56
N LEU A 26 -9.58 0.31 -10.66
CA LEU A 26 -9.24 1.72 -10.60
C LEU A 26 -8.30 1.95 -9.44
N PHE A 27 -7.18 2.62 -9.70
CA PHE A 27 -6.23 3.02 -8.68
C PHE A 27 -6.18 4.55 -8.56
N PHE A 28 -6.35 5.05 -7.34
CA PHE A 28 -6.32 6.47 -7.00
C PHE A 28 -5.44 6.65 -5.76
N ALA A 29 -4.48 7.57 -5.84
CA ALA A 29 -3.67 7.98 -4.69
C ALA A 29 -3.22 9.43 -4.85
N PHE A 30 -3.19 10.19 -3.75
CA PHE A 30 -2.69 11.58 -3.72
C PHE A 30 -3.33 12.50 -4.77
N SER A 31 -4.62 12.33 -5.05
CA SER A 31 -5.36 13.07 -6.09
C SER A 31 -4.90 12.79 -7.53
N VAL A 32 -4.10 11.75 -7.75
CA VAL A 32 -3.72 11.24 -9.06
C VAL A 32 -4.55 10.00 -9.36
N HIS A 33 -5.23 10.02 -10.51
CA HIS A 33 -5.94 8.86 -11.05
C HIS A 33 -5.00 8.14 -12.02
N GLN A 34 -4.76 6.85 -11.77
CA GLN A 34 -4.12 6.00 -12.77
C GLN A 34 -5.16 5.50 -13.79
N PRO A 35 -4.75 5.22 -15.04
CA PRO A 35 -5.61 4.58 -16.01
C PRO A 35 -6.19 3.27 -15.45
N SER A 36 -7.46 2.98 -15.74
CA SER A 36 -8.07 1.73 -15.30
C SER A 36 -7.39 0.53 -15.96
N ILE A 37 -7.30 -0.56 -15.21
CA ILE A 37 -6.82 -1.84 -15.71
C ILE A 37 -8.04 -2.75 -15.87
N SER A 38 -8.39 -3.05 -17.13
CA SER A 38 -9.45 -4.01 -17.43
C SER A 38 -8.94 -5.44 -17.17
N LEU A 39 -9.59 -6.14 -16.25
CA LEU A 39 -9.32 -7.56 -15.97
C LEU A 39 -9.94 -8.45 -17.06
N PHE A 40 -11.16 -8.13 -17.47
CA PHE A 40 -11.86 -8.76 -18.58
C PHE A 40 -12.96 -7.82 -19.08
N ASN A 41 -13.35 -7.97 -20.34
CA ASN A 41 -14.35 -7.13 -21.00
C ASN A 41 -15.40 -7.94 -21.79
N ASN A 42 -15.32 -9.26 -21.72
CA ASN A 42 -16.28 -10.19 -22.31
C ASN A 42 -16.19 -11.56 -21.63
N TYR A 43 -17.11 -12.47 -21.95
CA TYR A 43 -17.14 -13.82 -21.39
C TYR A 43 -15.89 -14.65 -21.66
N SER A 44 -15.27 -14.56 -22.85
CA SER A 44 -14.08 -15.36 -23.17
C SER A 44 -12.86 -14.93 -22.36
N THR A 45 -12.64 -13.61 -22.22
CA THR A 45 -11.58 -13.05 -21.38
C THR A 45 -11.85 -13.31 -19.90
N MET A 46 -13.12 -13.29 -19.45
CA MET A 46 -13.48 -13.68 -18.09
C MET A 46 -13.15 -15.15 -17.82
N TYR A 47 -13.55 -16.08 -18.69
CA TYR A 47 -13.22 -17.49 -18.50
C TYR A 47 -11.71 -17.71 -18.46
N ASN A 48 -10.96 -17.07 -19.37
CA ASN A 48 -9.51 -17.15 -19.35
C ASN A 48 -8.93 -16.61 -18.03
N ALA A 49 -9.44 -15.49 -17.52
CA ALA A 49 -9.01 -14.92 -16.25
C ALA A 49 -9.26 -15.89 -15.08
N ILE A 50 -10.46 -16.50 -15.02
CA ILE A 50 -10.83 -17.50 -14.01
C ILE A 50 -9.90 -18.71 -14.08
N TRP A 51 -9.67 -19.27 -15.27
CA TRP A 51 -8.79 -20.43 -15.43
C TRP A 51 -7.31 -20.11 -15.17
N SER A 52 -6.92 -18.84 -15.31
CA SER A 52 -5.57 -18.35 -14.98
C SER A 52 -5.40 -17.94 -13.52
N ALA A 53 -6.47 -17.94 -12.72
CA ALA A 53 -6.44 -17.57 -11.30
C ALA A 53 -5.85 -18.71 -10.46
N ASP A 54 -4.53 -18.86 -10.52
CA ASP A 54 -3.76 -19.93 -9.89
C ASP A 54 -3.26 -19.57 -8.48
N GLY A 55 -3.61 -18.39 -7.96
CA GLY A 55 -3.12 -17.90 -6.68
C GLY A 55 -1.70 -17.34 -6.71
N THR A 56 -1.05 -17.22 -7.87
CA THR A 56 0.29 -16.60 -7.96
C THR A 56 0.22 -15.08 -7.79
N PRO A 57 1.00 -14.49 -6.86
CA PRO A 57 1.03 -13.04 -6.70
C PRO A 57 1.56 -12.33 -7.94
N LYS A 58 0.88 -11.26 -8.35
CA LYS A 58 1.28 -10.33 -9.41
C LYS A 58 1.37 -8.93 -8.85
N THR A 59 2.37 -8.17 -9.28
CA THR A 59 2.46 -6.73 -8.99
C THR A 59 1.37 -6.00 -9.75
N VAL A 60 0.51 -5.29 -9.02
CA VAL A 60 -0.58 -4.47 -9.56
C VAL A 60 -0.10 -3.04 -9.78
N ALA A 61 0.67 -2.49 -8.84
CA ALA A 61 1.25 -1.16 -8.93
C ALA A 61 2.60 -1.12 -8.22
N ASN A 62 3.59 -0.49 -8.83
CA ASN A 62 4.88 -0.25 -8.20
C ASN A 62 5.41 1.10 -8.71
N PHE A 63 5.44 2.10 -7.82
CA PHE A 63 5.91 3.43 -8.18
C PHE A 63 6.40 4.22 -6.96
N GLY A 64 7.31 5.15 -7.23
CA GLY A 64 7.80 6.14 -6.27
C GLY A 64 7.41 7.55 -6.68
N ILE A 65 7.03 8.37 -5.72
CA ILE A 65 6.67 9.79 -5.90
C ILE A 65 7.49 10.63 -4.94
N GLN A 66 8.12 11.68 -5.46
CA GLN A 66 8.65 12.75 -4.61
C GLN A 66 7.51 13.73 -4.29
N LEU A 67 6.97 13.65 -3.07
CA LEU A 67 5.83 14.47 -2.63
C LEU A 67 6.23 15.94 -2.44
N GLN A 68 7.44 16.16 -1.94
CA GLN A 68 7.94 17.50 -1.68
C GLN A 68 9.45 17.57 -1.92
N ASN A 69 9.89 18.67 -2.52
CA ASN A 69 11.27 19.09 -2.58
C ASN A 69 11.32 20.59 -2.33
N SER A 70 11.86 21.01 -1.19
CA SER A 70 11.88 22.42 -0.79
C SER A 70 13.28 22.84 -0.38
N ILE A 71 13.69 24.00 -0.87
CA ILE A 71 14.97 24.63 -0.52
C ILE A 71 14.65 26.03 0.01
N LEU A 72 14.98 26.25 1.26
CA LEU A 72 14.83 27.54 1.93
C LEU A 72 16.21 28.11 2.24
N ARG A 73 16.47 29.35 1.83
CA ARG A 73 17.71 30.07 2.12
C ARG A 73 17.38 31.32 2.91
N LEU A 74 17.85 31.40 4.14
CA LEU A 74 17.59 32.50 5.07
C LEU A 74 18.89 33.23 5.39
N PRO A 75 19.03 34.51 5.00
CA PRO A 75 20.11 35.35 5.49
C PRO A 75 19.83 35.72 6.96
N LEU A 76 20.78 35.44 7.83
CA LEU A 76 20.71 35.74 9.25
C LEU A 76 21.26 37.14 9.52
N VAL A 77 20.85 37.76 10.63
CA VAL A 77 21.27 39.12 11.04
C VAL A 77 22.78 39.22 11.24
N ASN A 78 23.44 38.13 11.62
CA ASN A 78 24.90 38.04 11.76
C ASN A 78 25.63 37.89 10.41
N GLY A 79 24.91 37.95 9.29
CA GLY A 79 25.46 37.81 7.95
C GLY A 79 25.72 36.37 7.51
N LEU A 80 25.37 35.34 8.29
CA LEU A 80 25.44 33.94 7.83
C LEU A 80 24.23 33.58 6.95
N ILE A 81 24.36 32.53 6.16
CA ILE A 81 23.25 32.00 5.36
C ILE A 81 22.90 30.61 5.87
N LEU A 82 21.67 30.45 6.37
CA LEU A 82 21.09 29.16 6.69
C LEU A 82 20.40 28.61 5.44
N THR A 83 20.80 27.43 4.99
CA THR A 83 20.08 26.67 3.97
C THR A 83 19.38 25.50 4.64
N ALA A 84 18.09 25.34 4.40
CA ALA A 84 17.31 24.17 4.78
C ALA A 84 16.79 23.49 3.52
N VAL A 85 17.09 22.21 3.37
CA VAL A 85 16.56 21.36 2.29
C VAL A 85 15.67 20.31 2.93
N CYS A 86 14.49 20.11 2.38
CA CYS A 86 13.57 19.05 2.82
C CYS A 86 13.03 18.33 1.60
N SER A 87 13.25 17.01 1.55
CA SER A 87 12.73 16.12 0.52
C SER A 87 11.89 15.03 1.16
N ILE A 88 10.71 14.79 0.60
CA ILE A 88 9.80 13.73 1.03
C ILE A 88 9.55 12.82 -0.16
N PHE A 89 9.85 11.54 0.01
CA PHE A 89 9.63 10.49 -0.95
C PHE A 89 8.65 9.48 -0.39
N LEU A 90 7.74 9.02 -1.24
CA LEU A 90 6.81 7.95 -0.96
C LEU A 90 6.99 6.86 -2.02
N TRP A 91 7.06 5.63 -1.57
CA TRP A 91 7.08 4.44 -2.39
C TRP A 91 5.84 3.61 -2.11
N LEU A 92 5.21 3.11 -3.17
CA LEU A 92 4.08 2.21 -3.07
C LEU A 92 4.35 0.98 -3.93
N ASP A 93 4.24 -0.19 -3.32
CA ASP A 93 4.25 -1.49 -4.00
C ASP A 93 2.99 -2.26 -3.61
N VAL A 94 2.12 -2.50 -4.59
CA VAL A 94 0.88 -3.27 -4.44
C VAL A 94 1.02 -4.53 -5.27
N SER A 95 0.83 -5.66 -4.61
CA SER A 95 0.77 -6.98 -5.21
C SER A 95 -0.50 -7.69 -4.77
N GLY A 96 -0.99 -8.58 -5.60
CA GLY A 96 -2.14 -9.40 -5.24
C GLY A 96 -2.16 -10.72 -5.98
N SER A 97 -2.86 -11.69 -5.40
CA SER A 97 -3.17 -12.97 -6.01
C SER A 97 -4.65 -13.26 -5.89
N VAL A 98 -5.17 -14.01 -6.86
CA VAL A 98 -6.52 -14.54 -6.84
C VAL A 98 -6.43 -16.01 -7.21
N TYR A 99 -7.10 -16.84 -6.41
CA TYR A 99 -7.30 -18.26 -6.65
C TYR A 99 -8.79 -18.51 -6.79
N ILE A 100 -9.21 -19.24 -7.82
CA ILE A 100 -10.60 -19.62 -8.01
C ILE A 100 -10.67 -21.12 -8.29
N SER A 101 -11.50 -21.84 -7.53
CA SER A 101 -11.79 -23.24 -7.79
C SER A 101 -13.28 -23.45 -8.03
N MET A 102 -13.63 -23.82 -9.25
CA MET A 102 -14.99 -24.24 -9.60
C MET A 102 -15.36 -25.60 -9.02
N TRP A 103 -14.38 -26.43 -8.66
CA TRP A 103 -14.61 -27.75 -8.08
C TRP A 103 -14.96 -27.67 -6.59
N TYR A 104 -14.24 -26.81 -5.86
CA TYR A 104 -14.47 -26.59 -4.43
C TYR A 104 -15.45 -25.46 -4.17
N LEU A 105 -15.93 -24.79 -5.23
CA LEU A 105 -16.89 -23.69 -5.18
C LEU A 105 -16.43 -22.57 -4.25
N ASN A 106 -15.13 -22.24 -4.29
CA ASN A 106 -14.53 -21.21 -3.48
C ASN A 106 -13.55 -20.33 -4.28
N ALA A 107 -13.32 -19.12 -3.78
CA ALA A 107 -12.33 -18.19 -4.29
C ALA A 107 -11.59 -17.50 -3.14
N ASP A 108 -10.28 -17.38 -3.28
CA ASP A 108 -9.42 -16.67 -2.34
C ASP A 108 -8.72 -15.52 -3.04
N ALA A 109 -8.67 -14.36 -2.39
CA ALA A 109 -7.98 -13.18 -2.87
C ALA A 109 -7.05 -12.67 -1.76
N ASN A 110 -5.80 -12.41 -2.12
CA ASN A 110 -4.82 -11.80 -1.22
C ASN A 110 -4.26 -10.54 -1.87
N MET A 111 -4.20 -9.45 -1.12
CA MET A 111 -3.56 -8.21 -1.54
C MET A 111 -2.56 -7.79 -0.48
N ASN A 112 -1.36 -7.45 -0.91
CA ASN A 112 -0.29 -6.92 -0.08
C ASN A 112 0.12 -5.56 -0.63
N ALA A 113 0.02 -4.53 0.21
CA ALA A 113 0.39 -3.16 -0.10
C ALA A 113 1.50 -2.71 0.86
N VAL A 114 2.67 -2.42 0.30
CA VAL A 114 3.81 -1.86 1.02
C VAL A 114 3.90 -0.37 0.72
N VAL A 115 3.83 0.45 1.76
CA VAL A 115 3.95 1.91 1.70
C VAL A 115 5.20 2.31 2.46
N SER A 116 6.22 2.79 1.75
CA SER A 116 7.44 3.29 2.36
C SER A 116 7.50 4.81 2.24
N VAL A 117 7.85 5.49 3.33
CA VAL A 117 8.03 6.95 3.37
C VAL A 117 9.44 7.24 3.82
N TYR A 118 10.13 8.05 3.03
CA TYR A 118 11.47 8.54 3.32
C TYR A 118 11.45 10.06 3.36
N VAL A 119 11.88 10.63 4.47
CA VAL A 119 12.03 12.08 4.66
C VAL A 119 13.50 12.35 4.87
N ASP A 120 14.05 13.23 4.05
CA ASP A 120 15.42 13.73 4.16
C ASP A 120 15.37 15.23 4.43
N THR A 121 16.08 15.66 5.47
CA THR A 121 16.18 17.05 5.85
C THR A 121 17.62 17.41 6.13
N SER A 122 18.11 18.44 5.46
CA SER A 122 19.48 18.93 5.63
C SER A 122 19.46 20.41 6.00
N PHE A 123 20.18 20.76 7.04
CA PHE A 123 20.38 22.13 7.47
C PHE A 123 21.86 22.47 7.42
N SER A 124 22.22 23.52 6.68
CA SER A 124 23.61 23.95 6.55
C SER A 124 23.76 25.45 6.80
N LEU A 125 24.85 25.81 7.46
CA LEU A 125 25.18 27.20 7.77
C LEU A 125 26.45 27.59 7.01
N HIS A 126 26.34 28.62 6.17
CA HIS A 126 27.43 29.07 5.30
C HIS A 126 27.91 30.48 5.64
N LEU A 127 29.22 30.69 5.48
CA LEU A 127 29.79 32.05 5.43
C LEU A 127 29.66 32.59 3.99
N PRO A 128 29.06 33.78 3.78
CA PRO A 128 28.82 34.30 2.43
C PRO A 128 30.10 34.57 1.65
N LYS A 129 31.16 35.04 2.33
CA LYS A 129 32.41 35.48 1.68
C LYS A 129 33.28 34.33 1.17
N SER A 130 33.16 33.13 1.76
CA SER A 130 34.01 31.98 1.44
C SER A 130 33.23 30.75 0.99
N GLN A 131 31.89 30.80 0.97
CA GLN A 131 30.99 29.66 0.75
C GLN A 131 31.29 28.44 1.64
N ARG A 132 32.07 28.62 2.71
CA ARG A 132 32.45 27.54 3.60
C ARG A 132 31.27 27.17 4.49
N THR A 133 30.90 25.89 4.48
CA THR A 133 29.97 25.30 5.44
C THR A 133 30.66 25.19 6.79
N ILE A 134 30.07 25.80 7.82
CA ILE A 134 30.57 25.75 9.20
C ILE A 134 29.69 24.92 10.13
N TRP A 135 28.56 24.45 9.64
CA TRP A 135 27.71 23.52 10.35
C TRP A 135 26.80 22.83 9.34
N LEU A 136 26.63 21.53 9.51
CA LEU A 136 25.72 20.69 8.73
C LEU A 136 25.00 19.75 9.68
N SER A 137 23.70 19.62 9.51
CA SER A 137 22.87 18.64 10.21
C SER A 137 21.95 17.98 9.21
N ASP A 138 22.13 16.68 9.04
CA ASP A 138 21.30 15.84 8.20
C ASP A 138 20.43 14.96 9.10
N ALA A 139 19.14 14.95 8.84
CA ALA A 139 18.17 14.13 9.55
C ALA A 139 17.31 13.38 8.55
N GLU A 140 17.28 12.06 8.73
CA GLU A 140 16.54 11.14 7.88
C GLU A 140 15.46 10.45 8.73
N LEU A 141 14.29 10.23 8.13
CA LEU A 141 13.23 9.42 8.70
C LEU A 141 12.76 8.42 7.66
N PHE A 142 12.72 7.15 8.04
CA PHE A 142 12.26 6.06 7.21
C PHE A 142 11.17 5.28 7.93
N VAL A 143 10.08 5.03 7.21
CA VAL A 143 8.94 4.23 7.67
C VAL A 143 8.57 3.30 6.53
N ASP A 144 8.33 2.03 6.84
CA ASP A 144 7.84 1.04 5.89
C ASP A 144 6.63 0.34 6.51
N VAL A 145 5.48 0.47 5.88
CA VAL A 145 4.21 -0.07 6.38
C VAL A 145 3.70 -1.10 5.38
N ASN A 146 3.52 -2.33 5.86
CA ASN A 146 2.91 -3.39 5.08
C ASN A 146 1.46 -3.61 5.55
N VAL A 147 0.52 -3.48 4.62
CA VAL A 147 -0.90 -3.73 4.81
C VAL A 147 -1.33 -4.91 3.95
N ASN A 148 -1.92 -5.91 4.58
CA ASN A 148 -2.41 -7.12 3.94
C ASN A 148 -3.94 -7.17 4.00
N SER A 149 -4.56 -7.56 2.90
CA SER A 149 -5.99 -7.84 2.81
C SER A 149 -6.19 -9.27 2.32
N PHE A 150 -6.93 -10.06 3.06
CA PHE A 150 -7.29 -11.42 2.70
C PHE A 150 -8.80 -11.54 2.55
N GLY A 151 -9.26 -12.12 1.46
CA GLY A 151 -10.67 -12.34 1.19
C GLY A 151 -10.93 -13.78 0.76
N THR A 152 -11.95 -14.40 1.34
CA THR A 152 -12.42 -15.74 0.94
C THR A 152 -13.90 -15.67 0.64
N VAL A 153 -14.31 -16.28 -0.47
CA VAL A 153 -15.70 -16.41 -0.88
C VAL A 153 -16.00 -17.89 -1.06
N ASP A 154 -16.99 -18.38 -0.32
CA ASP A 154 -17.57 -19.71 -0.50
C ASP A 154 -18.94 -19.55 -1.18
N PHE A 155 -19.01 -20.02 -2.42
CA PHE A 155 -20.19 -19.97 -3.26
C PHE A 155 -20.86 -21.34 -3.46
N SER A 156 -20.61 -22.29 -2.55
CA SER A 156 -21.26 -23.59 -2.52
C SER A 156 -22.76 -23.55 -2.18
N SER A 157 -23.21 -22.49 -1.49
CA SER A 157 -24.60 -22.32 -1.06
C SER A 157 -25.01 -20.85 -1.03
N LEU A 158 -26.31 -20.58 -1.21
CA LEU A 158 -26.89 -19.24 -1.13
C LEU A 158 -27.52 -18.99 0.26
N PRO A 159 -27.33 -17.82 0.88
CA PRO A 159 -26.47 -16.72 0.44
C PRO A 159 -24.97 -17.09 0.54
N PHE A 160 -24.15 -16.57 -0.38
CA PHE A 160 -22.71 -16.82 -0.37
C PHE A 160 -22.09 -16.33 0.93
N ARG A 161 -21.13 -17.09 1.46
CA ARG A 161 -20.36 -16.70 2.64
C ARG A 161 -19.12 -15.95 2.19
N THR A 162 -18.87 -14.78 2.79
CA THR A 162 -17.73 -13.93 2.45
C THR A 162 -16.96 -13.55 3.71
N CYS A 163 -15.68 -13.87 3.75
CA CYS A 163 -14.75 -13.35 4.74
C CYS A 163 -13.84 -12.30 4.11
N LEU A 164 -13.63 -11.19 4.81
CA LEU A 164 -12.63 -10.19 4.47
C LEU A 164 -11.87 -9.85 5.75
N GLN A 165 -10.55 -9.79 5.66
CA GLN A 165 -9.66 -9.41 6.74
C GLN A 165 -8.72 -8.35 6.23
N LEU A 166 -8.54 -7.28 7.02
CA LEU A 166 -7.58 -6.24 6.74
C LEU A 166 -6.62 -6.17 7.93
N ASN A 167 -5.33 -6.30 7.66
CA ASN A 167 -4.29 -6.44 8.67
C ASN A 167 -3.13 -5.50 8.36
N SER A 168 -2.65 -4.76 9.36
CA SER A 168 -1.37 -4.07 9.29
C SER A 168 -0.30 -4.92 9.94
N SER A 169 0.78 -5.18 9.23
CA SER A 169 1.96 -5.83 9.80
C SER A 169 2.67 -4.90 10.80
N PRO A 170 3.35 -5.42 11.83
CA PRO A 170 4.20 -4.61 12.70
C PRO A 170 5.30 -3.93 11.88
N PHE A 171 5.63 -2.68 12.22
CA PHE A 171 6.65 -1.91 11.53
C PHE A 171 7.52 -1.12 12.50
N SER A 172 8.59 -0.52 11.99
CA SER A 172 9.48 0.32 12.79
C SER A 172 9.72 1.66 12.11
N VAL A 173 9.65 2.73 12.90
CA VAL A 173 9.99 4.08 12.47
C VAL A 173 11.45 4.32 12.80
N ARG A 174 12.31 4.39 11.78
CA ARG A 174 13.74 4.66 11.93
C ARG A 174 14.02 6.14 11.72
N LYS A 175 14.82 6.72 12.60
CA LYS A 175 15.30 8.11 12.49
C LYS A 175 16.83 8.11 12.60
N SER A 176 17.48 8.90 11.76
CA SER A 176 18.93 9.06 11.73
C SER A 176 19.24 10.55 11.83
N LEU A 177 20.21 10.94 12.67
CA LEU A 177 20.68 12.31 12.78
C LEU A 177 22.22 12.32 12.70
N THR A 178 22.74 13.10 11.77
CA THR A 178 24.18 13.32 11.59
C THR A 178 24.46 14.81 11.73
N VAL A 179 25.40 15.18 12.60
CA VAL A 179 25.80 16.58 12.80
C VAL A 179 27.31 16.70 12.58
N ILE A 180 27.70 17.63 11.70
CA ILE A 180 29.09 17.91 11.35
C ILE A 180 29.39 19.37 11.68
N ALA A 181 30.39 19.59 12.54
CA ALA A 181 30.85 20.93 12.94
C ALA A 181 32.40 21.02 12.90
N PRO A 182 32.98 22.18 12.56
CA PRO A 182 34.42 22.36 12.31
C PRO A 182 35.29 22.18 13.55
N ASN A 183 34.73 22.27 14.77
CA ASN A 183 35.46 22.12 16.03
C ASN A 183 35.06 20.85 16.82
N VAL A 184 34.21 20.00 16.26
CA VAL A 184 33.79 18.75 16.90
C VAL A 184 34.23 17.59 16.01
N THR A 185 35.23 16.83 16.45
CA THR A 185 35.71 15.60 15.79
C THR A 185 34.76 14.41 15.91
N SER A 186 33.58 14.59 16.52
CA SER A 186 32.61 13.54 16.83
C SER A 186 31.21 14.05 16.45
N SER A 187 30.45 13.44 15.56
CA SER A 187 30.29 12.00 15.39
C SER A 187 30.36 11.62 13.91
N LYS A 188 31.35 10.80 13.51
CA LYS A 188 31.32 10.13 12.19
C LYS A 188 30.16 9.14 12.08
N GLN A 189 29.52 8.79 13.20
CA GLN A 189 28.44 7.82 13.26
C GLN A 189 27.08 8.53 13.44
N PRO A 190 26.09 8.25 12.59
CA PRO A 190 24.76 8.82 12.77
C PRO A 190 24.17 8.35 14.11
N PHE A 191 23.50 9.26 14.81
CA PHE A 191 22.62 8.89 15.91
C PHE A 191 21.35 8.26 15.34
N VAL A 192 21.19 6.96 15.48
CA VAL A 192 20.04 6.20 14.96
C VAL A 192 19.13 5.79 16.10
N THR A 193 17.85 6.10 15.98
CA THR A 193 16.80 5.58 16.87
C THR A 193 15.74 4.88 16.06
N SER A 194 15.16 3.82 16.63
CA SER A 194 14.09 3.05 16.02
C SER A 194 12.97 2.89 17.02
N LYS A 195 11.73 3.16 16.61
CA LYS A 195 10.53 2.93 17.42
C LYS A 195 9.70 1.82 16.76
N HIS A 196 9.48 0.73 17.48
CA HIS A 196 8.58 -0.33 17.06
C HIS A 196 7.11 0.12 17.19
N VAL A 197 6.30 -0.32 16.24
CA VAL A 197 4.85 -0.15 16.22
C VAL A 197 4.23 -1.52 15.94
N ASP A 198 3.37 -1.96 16.86
CA ASP A 198 2.70 -3.26 16.74
C ASP A 198 1.70 -3.26 15.57
N GLY A 199 1.54 -4.43 14.97
CA GLY A 199 0.53 -4.68 13.95
C GLY A 199 -0.87 -4.80 14.56
N TYR A 200 -1.90 -4.67 13.72
CA TYR A 200 -3.29 -4.73 14.16
C TYR A 200 -4.21 -5.20 13.03
N CYS A 201 -5.25 -5.94 13.41
CA CYS A 201 -6.35 -6.32 12.53
C CYS A 201 -7.47 -5.28 12.64
N TYR A 202 -7.98 -4.80 11.50
CA TYR A 202 -9.05 -3.82 11.48
C TYR A 202 -10.40 -4.53 11.55
N LEU A 203 -11.25 -4.06 12.46
CA LEU A 203 -12.63 -4.54 12.56
C LEU A 203 -13.45 -4.03 11.38
N LEU A 204 -14.09 -4.95 10.68
CA LEU A 204 -15.03 -4.67 9.59
C LEU A 204 -16.49 -4.80 10.08
N ASN A 205 -17.42 -4.91 9.14
CA ASN A 205 -18.84 -5.08 9.44
C ASN A 205 -19.08 -6.37 10.25
N LYS A 206 -20.01 -6.32 11.22
CA LYS A 206 -20.41 -7.47 12.04
C LYS A 206 -20.79 -8.71 11.22
N ARG A 207 -21.41 -8.54 10.05
CA ARG A 207 -21.74 -9.65 9.14
C ARG A 207 -20.48 -10.34 8.62
N ILE A 208 -19.50 -9.58 8.14
CA ILE A 208 -18.22 -10.11 7.65
C ILE A 208 -17.49 -10.84 8.78
N ILE A 209 -17.50 -10.29 10.00
CA ILE A 209 -16.88 -10.93 11.16
C ILE A 209 -17.57 -12.27 11.48
N HIS A 210 -18.89 -12.32 11.43
CA HIS A 210 -19.65 -13.56 11.63
C HIS A 210 -19.28 -14.61 10.57
N ASP A 211 -19.32 -14.24 9.29
CA ASP A 211 -19.01 -15.14 8.17
C ASP A 211 -17.54 -15.62 8.22
N CYS A 212 -16.61 -14.74 8.61
CA CYS A 212 -15.21 -15.11 8.86
C CYS A 212 -15.07 -16.13 9.99
N ASN A 213 -15.83 -15.97 11.08
CA ASN A 213 -15.80 -16.92 12.18
C ASN A 213 -16.41 -18.27 11.78
N GLU A 214 -17.41 -18.31 10.92
CA GLU A 214 -17.95 -19.57 10.41
C GLU A 214 -16.99 -20.26 9.43
N LEU A 215 -16.33 -19.49 8.55
CA LEU A 215 -15.39 -20.02 7.56
C LEU A 215 -14.07 -20.50 8.18
N HIS A 216 -13.60 -19.87 9.27
CA HIS A 216 -12.32 -20.19 9.91
C HIS A 216 -12.45 -20.82 11.30
N GLY A 217 -13.64 -20.81 11.90
CA GLY A 217 -13.88 -21.34 13.26
C GLY A 217 -14.13 -22.84 13.31
N GLY A 218 -13.98 -23.56 12.19
CA GLY A 218 -14.06 -25.02 12.14
C GLY A 218 -12.79 -25.75 12.60
N ASP A 219 -11.68 -25.03 12.83
CA ASP A 219 -10.36 -25.59 13.19
C ASP A 219 -10.07 -25.61 14.70
N THR A 220 -11.10 -25.81 15.54
CA THR A 220 -10.93 -26.12 16.98
C THR A 220 -11.69 -27.37 17.40
#